data_AF-A0A1V3X1L5-F1
#
_entry.id   AF-A0A1V3X1L5-F1
#
_cell.length_a   1.000
_cell.length_b   1.000
_cell.length_c   1.000
_cell.angle_alpha   90.00
_cell.angle_beta   90.00
_cell.angle_gamma   90.00
#
_symmetry.space_group_name_H-M   'P 1'
#
loop_
_entity.id
_entity.type
_entity.pdbx_description
1 polymer ?
#
loop_
_entity_poly.entity_id
_entity_poly.type
_entity_poly.pdbx_seq_one_letter_code
_entity_poly.pdbx_strand_id
1 'polypeptide(L)'
;MAEAHPVGFQWVIEAKARGTEVIHIDPRFTRTSALADRHVALRAGSDIAFLGGVINYILSNGLDFREYVTAYTNASFLVDENYRDTEDLDGLFSGYDPDTASYDPATWHYESTHHGGRGGADDKQRAAPDQLGSGGPAVEGGAGPIPADPTLQHPRCVYQILKRHYARYTPEMVERVCGVPADTFLQVARAWTENSGRERTTALVYSVGWTQHTMGAQFIRAGSIIQLLLGNIGRPGGGVFALRGHASIQGSTDVPTLFNLLPGYLAMPHAGQATLADYLDRIKSQNQKGFWHNADAYMVSLLKEYWGEHATADNDYCFDYLPRINGDHGTYRTVMDMVDGTVFGYFLLGQNPAVGSAHGRLQRLGMANLDWLVVRDLVMIESATFWKDAPRSRPVRSPRRLAGRRCSSSRRPHMWRRPARSPRPNGCCSGGRRPSTRPVTPARSCGSSTTWAGGCGTSWAARPTSATGRCWTCSGTTRWRVTSLRVRTCCAASTAST
;
A
#
# COMPACT_ATOMS: atom_id res chain seq x y z
N MET A 1 14.17 11.80 -2.52
CA MET A 1 13.78 11.31 -3.86
C MET A 1 14.95 11.26 -4.84
N ALA A 2 15.84 12.25 -4.86
CA ALA A 2 16.99 12.31 -5.80
C ALA A 2 17.92 11.09 -5.76
N GLU A 3 18.00 10.38 -4.62
CA GLU A 3 18.84 9.18 -4.46
C GLU A 3 18.07 7.88 -4.70
N ALA A 4 16.87 7.76 -4.14
CA ALA A 4 16.05 6.54 -4.20
C ALA A 4 15.25 6.39 -5.49
N HIS A 5 14.89 7.51 -6.15
CA HIS A 5 14.08 7.57 -7.37
C HIS A 5 14.62 8.63 -8.34
N PRO A 6 15.91 8.57 -8.73
CA PRO A 6 16.60 9.66 -9.43
C PRO A 6 15.93 10.04 -10.76
N VAL A 7 15.49 9.05 -11.55
CA VAL A 7 14.81 9.31 -12.82
C VAL A 7 13.44 9.93 -12.61
N GLY A 8 12.70 9.52 -11.57
CA GLY A 8 11.43 10.14 -11.23
C GLY A 8 11.58 11.59 -10.74
N PHE A 9 12.72 11.90 -10.10
CA PHE A 9 13.00 13.23 -9.57
C PHE A 9 13.15 14.30 -10.66
N GLN A 10 13.40 13.91 -11.92
CA GLN A 10 13.42 14.85 -13.04
C GLN A 10 12.12 15.67 -13.12
N TRP A 11 10.97 15.07 -12.81
CA TRP A 11 9.68 15.74 -12.85
C TRP A 11 9.50 16.75 -11.73
N VAL A 12 10.15 16.53 -10.59
CA VAL A 12 10.20 17.51 -9.49
C VAL A 12 11.03 18.72 -9.92
N ILE A 13 12.15 18.49 -10.61
CA ILE A 13 12.99 19.58 -11.15
C ILE A 13 12.26 20.35 -12.26
N GLU A 14 11.52 19.67 -13.14
CA GLU A 14 10.68 20.34 -14.13
C GLU A 14 9.57 21.16 -13.49
N ALA A 15 8.91 20.65 -12.45
CA ALA A 15 7.91 21.40 -11.71
C ALA A 15 8.53 22.64 -11.04
N LYS A 16 9.72 22.49 -10.46
CA LYS A 16 10.49 23.59 -9.89
C LYS A 16 10.86 24.66 -10.92
N ALA A 17 11.32 24.26 -12.11
CA ALA A 17 11.61 25.17 -13.21
C ALA A 17 10.36 25.94 -13.69
N ARG A 18 9.16 25.41 -13.46
CA ARG A 18 7.87 26.07 -13.71
C ARG A 18 7.36 26.89 -12.52
N GLY A 19 8.17 27.10 -11.48
CA GLY A 19 7.84 27.93 -10.32
C GLY A 19 7.27 27.17 -9.11
N THR A 20 7.35 25.84 -9.08
CA THR A 20 6.95 25.07 -7.88
C THR A 20 8.02 25.17 -6.80
N GLU A 21 7.65 25.55 -5.58
CA GLU A 21 8.56 25.48 -4.44
C GLU A 21 8.74 24.02 -3.99
N VAL A 22 9.99 23.60 -3.80
CA VAL A 22 10.33 22.25 -3.31
C VAL A 22 10.85 22.34 -1.88
N ILE A 23 10.09 21.81 -0.93
CA ILE A 23 10.47 21.73 0.48
C ILE A 23 10.86 20.29 0.80
N HIS A 24 12.06 20.08 1.33
CA HIS A 24 12.54 18.78 1.78
C HIS A 24 12.63 18.74 3.30
N ILE A 25 11.78 17.92 3.92
CA ILE A 25 11.70 17.75 5.37
C ILE A 25 12.36 16.41 5.71
N ASP A 26 13.59 16.43 6.23
CA ASP A 26 14.38 15.23 6.51
C ASP A 26 15.41 15.53 7.63
N PRO A 27 15.65 14.61 8.58
CA PRO A 27 16.67 14.80 9.63
C PRO A 27 18.07 15.07 9.08
N ARG A 28 18.34 14.71 7.83
CA ARG A 28 19.64 14.84 7.18
C ARG A 28 19.56 15.78 6.00
N PHE A 29 20.65 16.51 5.77
CA PHE A 29 20.87 17.17 4.49
C PHE A 29 21.32 16.13 3.45
N THR A 30 20.53 15.90 2.40
CA THR A 30 20.78 14.87 1.37
C THR A 30 20.95 15.48 -0.02
N ARG A 31 21.17 14.65 -1.06
CA ARG A 31 21.16 15.16 -2.45
C ARG A 31 19.80 15.71 -2.88
N THR A 32 18.72 15.30 -2.20
CA THR A 32 17.39 15.92 -2.40
C THR A 32 17.38 17.32 -1.80
N SER A 33 17.93 17.51 -0.58
CA SER A 33 18.04 18.83 0.06
C SER A 33 18.84 19.82 -0.79
N ALA A 34 19.93 19.35 -1.42
CA ALA A 34 20.77 20.19 -2.27
C ALA A 34 20.06 20.78 -3.50
N LEU A 35 18.92 20.20 -3.91
CA LEU A 35 18.12 20.64 -5.05
C LEU A 35 16.77 21.24 -4.62
N ALA A 36 16.43 21.17 -3.33
CA ALA A 36 15.23 21.78 -2.75
C ALA A 36 15.41 23.30 -2.58
N ASP A 37 14.32 24.05 -2.57
CA ASP A 37 14.32 25.47 -2.21
C ASP A 37 14.51 25.67 -0.71
N ARG A 38 13.99 24.72 0.09
CA ARG A 38 14.17 24.70 1.53
C ARG A 38 14.44 23.28 2.03
N HIS A 39 15.41 23.15 2.92
CA HIS A 39 15.58 21.98 3.78
C HIS A 39 15.11 22.32 5.19
N VAL A 40 14.27 21.46 5.76
CA VAL A 40 13.83 21.57 7.15
C VAL A 40 14.27 20.31 7.87
N ALA A 41 15.23 20.46 8.78
CA ALA A 41 15.67 19.37 9.63
C ALA A 41 14.65 19.12 10.74
N LEU A 42 14.17 17.88 10.85
CA LEU A 42 13.29 17.45 11.95
C LEU A 42 13.89 16.24 12.66
N ARG A 43 13.54 16.05 13.92
CA ARG A 43 13.87 14.85 14.69
C ARG A 43 13.19 13.63 14.07
N ALA A 44 13.95 12.55 13.85
CA ALA A 44 13.40 11.31 13.29
C ALA A 44 12.27 10.75 14.18
N GLY A 45 11.12 10.45 13.58
CA GLY A 45 9.94 9.93 14.27
C GLY A 45 9.04 10.98 14.91
N SER A 46 9.35 12.28 14.78
CA SER A 46 8.48 13.36 15.25
C SER A 46 7.48 13.86 14.20
N ASP A 47 7.40 13.21 13.04
CA ASP A 47 6.60 13.62 11.88
C ASP A 47 5.12 13.84 12.23
N ILE A 48 4.53 13.01 13.11
CA ILE A 48 3.13 13.19 13.52
C ILE A 48 2.89 14.54 14.19
N ALA A 49 3.85 15.05 14.97
CA ALA A 49 3.70 16.34 15.64
C ALA A 49 3.79 17.48 14.62
N PHE A 50 4.71 17.38 13.67
CA PHE A 50 4.83 18.35 12.57
C PHE A 50 3.54 18.38 11.72
N LEU A 51 3.07 17.22 11.26
CA LEU A 51 1.86 17.11 10.45
C LEU A 51 0.61 17.52 11.22
N GLY A 52 0.51 17.13 12.50
CA GLY A 52 -0.55 17.59 13.39
C GLY A 52 -0.57 19.11 13.55
N GLY A 53 0.61 19.73 13.61
CA GLY A 53 0.74 21.18 13.59
C GLY A 53 0.20 21.80 12.31
N VAL A 54 0.50 21.21 11.14
CA VAL A 54 -0.05 21.69 9.86
C VAL A 54 -1.58 21.57 9.84
N ILE A 55 -2.14 20.46 10.32
CA ILE A 55 -3.60 20.27 10.42
C ILE A 55 -4.22 21.34 11.33
N ASN A 56 -3.64 21.56 12.51
CA ASN A 56 -4.07 22.63 13.42
C ASN A 56 -4.02 24.00 12.74
N TYR A 57 -2.92 24.32 12.06
CA TYR A 57 -2.75 25.59 11.34
C TYR A 57 -3.85 25.80 10.29
N ILE A 58 -4.19 24.76 9.53
CA ILE A 58 -5.28 24.81 8.55
C ILE A 58 -6.62 25.10 9.22
N LEU A 59 -6.99 24.30 10.23
CA LEU A 59 -8.33 24.34 10.85
C LEU A 59 -8.55 25.58 11.73
N SER A 60 -7.51 26.04 12.42
CA SER A 60 -7.58 27.21 13.29
C SER A 60 -7.65 28.53 12.52
N ASN A 61 -7.14 28.56 11.28
CA ASN A 61 -7.17 29.74 10.42
C ASN A 61 -8.22 29.68 9.30
N GLY A 62 -9.02 28.60 9.22
CA GLY A 62 -10.05 28.44 8.17
C GLY A 62 -9.47 28.37 6.75
N LEU A 63 -8.27 27.79 6.59
CA LEU A 63 -7.54 27.71 5.32
C LEU A 63 -7.90 26.46 4.50
N ASP A 64 -8.87 25.67 4.96
CA ASP A 64 -9.37 24.50 4.25
C ASP A 64 -10.11 24.90 2.96
N PHE A 65 -10.01 24.07 1.93
CA PHE A 65 -10.82 24.25 0.72
C PHE A 65 -12.26 23.77 1.02
N ARG A 66 -13.04 24.65 1.66
CA ARG A 66 -14.34 24.32 2.24
C ARG A 66 -15.28 23.57 1.31
N GLU A 67 -15.40 24.00 0.06
CA GLU A 67 -16.28 23.35 -0.91
C GLU A 67 -15.87 21.89 -1.17
N TYR A 68 -14.57 21.64 -1.31
CA TYR A 68 -14.03 20.29 -1.48
C TYR A 68 -14.27 19.45 -0.22
N VAL A 69 -13.97 20.00 0.96
CA VAL A 69 -14.09 19.31 2.25
C VAL A 69 -15.54 18.87 2.49
N THR A 70 -16.50 19.78 2.33
CA THR A 70 -17.92 19.47 2.54
C THR A 70 -18.46 18.48 1.51
N ALA A 71 -17.99 18.52 0.26
CA ALA A 71 -18.54 17.69 -0.82
C ALA A 71 -17.92 16.29 -0.91
N TYR A 72 -16.62 16.15 -0.64
CA TYR A 72 -15.85 14.95 -1.00
C TYR A 72 -15.21 14.22 0.19
N THR A 73 -15.46 14.69 1.41
CA THR A 73 -14.94 14.05 2.63
C THR A 73 -16.08 13.71 3.57
N ASN A 74 -15.77 12.99 4.65
CA ASN A 74 -16.70 12.67 5.72
C ASN A 74 -16.83 13.78 6.78
N ALA A 75 -16.32 15.00 6.51
CA ALA A 75 -16.24 16.09 7.48
C ALA A 75 -17.58 16.42 8.18
N SER A 76 -18.70 16.28 7.47
CA SER A 76 -20.04 16.57 8.00
C SER A 76 -20.64 15.42 8.81
N PHE A 77 -20.14 14.19 8.68
CA PHE A 77 -20.76 13.03 9.31
C PHE A 77 -20.64 13.09 10.83
N LEU A 78 -21.71 12.71 11.52
CA LEU A 78 -21.76 12.67 12.98
C LEU A 78 -21.17 11.35 13.48
N VAL A 79 -20.30 11.44 14.47
CA VAL A 79 -19.69 10.30 15.16
C VAL A 79 -20.57 9.87 16.35
N ASP A 80 -20.53 8.58 16.68
CA ASP A 80 -21.19 8.00 17.85
C ASP A 80 -20.97 8.85 19.12
N GLU A 81 -22.02 9.02 19.93
CA GLU A 81 -21.97 9.86 21.13
C GLU A 81 -21.07 9.29 22.23
N ASN A 82 -20.76 8.00 22.19
CA ASN A 82 -19.88 7.32 23.14
C ASN A 82 -18.41 7.39 22.73
N TYR A 83 -18.10 7.92 21.54
CA TYR A 83 -16.72 8.21 21.15
C TYR A 83 -16.08 9.17 22.15
N ARG A 84 -14.87 8.83 22.60
CA ARG A 84 -14.02 9.71 23.40
C ARG A 84 -12.65 9.80 22.75
N ASP A 85 -12.15 11.02 22.64
CA ASP A 85 -10.86 11.30 22.03
C ASP A 85 -9.73 11.23 23.08
N THR A 86 -8.51 11.23 22.60
CA THR A 86 -7.26 11.35 23.36
C THR A 86 -7.19 12.57 24.27
N GLU A 87 -7.93 13.64 23.99
CA GLU A 87 -8.03 14.78 24.91
C GLU A 87 -8.97 14.50 26.10
N ASP A 88 -9.93 13.59 25.93
CA ASP A 88 -10.88 13.22 26.98
C ASP A 88 -10.30 12.13 27.90
N LEU A 89 -9.33 11.35 27.41
CA LEU A 89 -8.79 10.15 28.07
C LEU A 89 -7.24 10.11 28.09
N ASP A 90 -6.60 11.27 28.25
CA ASP A 90 -5.15 11.43 28.49
C ASP A 90 -4.25 10.61 27.54
N GLY A 91 -4.47 10.77 26.23
CA GLY A 91 -3.69 10.11 25.18
C GLY A 91 -4.23 8.76 24.71
N LEU A 92 -5.34 8.29 25.26
CA LEU A 92 -6.04 7.06 24.82
C LEU A 92 -7.37 7.40 24.13
N PHE A 93 -7.84 6.54 23.24
CA PHE A 93 -9.20 6.65 22.71
C PHE A 93 -10.18 5.81 23.55
N SER A 94 -11.49 6.00 23.36
CA SER A 94 -12.50 5.08 23.91
C SER A 94 -12.23 3.64 23.45
N GLY A 95 -12.43 2.67 24.36
CA GLY A 95 -12.28 1.24 24.07
C GLY A 95 -10.89 0.66 24.34
N TYR A 96 -9.96 1.38 24.97
CA TYR A 96 -8.64 0.84 25.33
C TYR A 96 -8.72 -0.22 26.43
N ASP A 97 -8.10 -1.37 26.20
CA ASP A 97 -7.89 -2.43 27.19
C ASP A 97 -6.40 -2.49 27.59
N PRO A 98 -6.06 -2.20 28.86
CA PRO A 98 -4.68 -2.19 29.34
C PRO A 98 -4.05 -3.59 29.43
N ASP A 99 -4.85 -4.65 29.60
CA ASP A 99 -4.33 -6.02 29.75
C ASP A 99 -3.84 -6.57 28.40
N THR A 100 -4.55 -6.22 27.32
CA THR A 100 -4.21 -6.68 25.96
C THR A 100 -3.46 -5.64 25.14
N ALA A 101 -3.34 -4.40 25.65
CA ALA A 101 -2.84 -3.22 24.96
C ALA A 101 -3.51 -3.04 23.58
N SER A 102 -4.83 -3.21 23.53
CA SER A 102 -5.62 -3.16 22.30
C SER A 102 -6.85 -2.25 22.44
N TYR A 103 -7.54 -2.01 21.33
CA TYR A 103 -8.73 -1.17 21.28
C TYR A 103 -9.93 -1.97 20.77
N ASP A 104 -11.06 -1.81 21.45
CA ASP A 104 -12.39 -2.08 20.92
C ASP A 104 -12.90 -0.85 20.15
N PRO A 105 -13.01 -0.92 18.80
CA PRO A 105 -13.42 0.22 17.99
C PRO A 105 -14.94 0.44 17.97
N ALA A 106 -15.75 -0.25 18.78
CA ALA A 106 -17.22 -0.19 18.74
C ALA A 106 -17.80 1.24 18.80
N THR A 107 -17.09 2.19 19.41
CA THR A 107 -17.50 3.60 19.51
C THR A 107 -16.94 4.49 18.39
N TRP A 108 -16.10 3.97 17.49
CA TRP A 108 -15.40 4.74 16.45
C TRP A 108 -16.19 4.75 15.12
N HIS A 109 -17.51 4.69 15.22
CA HIS A 109 -18.42 4.58 14.09
C HIS A 109 -19.21 5.87 13.91
N TYR A 110 -19.88 6.00 12.76
CA TYR A 110 -20.80 7.09 12.56
C TYR A 110 -22.08 6.83 13.35
N GLU A 111 -22.76 7.90 13.73
CA GLU A 111 -24.05 7.80 14.39
C GLU A 111 -25.02 6.96 13.54
N SER A 112 -25.76 6.06 14.18
CA SER A 112 -26.72 5.14 13.56
C SER A 112 -26.14 4.11 12.57
N THR A 113 -24.82 4.03 12.38
CA THR A 113 -24.21 2.83 11.78
C THR A 113 -24.09 1.78 12.89
N HIS A 114 -25.13 0.99 13.08
CA HIS A 114 -25.15 -0.10 14.06
C HIS A 114 -24.22 -1.24 13.61
N HIS A 115 -23.63 -1.92 14.59
CA HIS A 115 -23.08 -3.26 14.42
C HIS A 115 -24.20 -4.28 14.55
N GLY A 116 -24.39 -5.13 13.54
CA GLY A 116 -24.84 -6.49 13.77
C GLY A 116 -23.85 -7.20 14.70
N GLY A 117 -24.11 -7.14 16.01
CA GLY A 117 -23.22 -7.69 17.02
C GLY A 117 -22.92 -9.18 16.83
N ARG A 118 -21.65 -9.54 16.86
CA ARG A 118 -21.19 -10.86 17.31
C ARG A 118 -20.00 -10.72 18.24
N GLY A 119 -20.22 -10.04 19.36
CA GLY A 119 -19.31 -10.06 20.51
C GLY A 119 -19.09 -11.49 21.00
N GLY A 120 -18.12 -12.16 20.40
CA GLY A 120 -17.57 -13.44 20.81
C GLY A 120 -16.16 -13.23 21.36
N ALA A 121 -15.64 -14.22 22.09
CA ALA A 121 -14.28 -14.18 22.62
C ALA A 121 -13.19 -13.97 21.54
N ASP A 122 -13.51 -14.19 20.26
CA ASP A 122 -12.64 -13.91 19.09
C ASP A 122 -12.57 -12.44 18.68
N ASP A 123 -13.56 -11.59 19.00
CA ASP A 123 -13.53 -10.15 18.70
C ASP A 123 -12.51 -9.39 19.58
N LYS A 124 -12.04 -10.05 20.65
CA LYS A 124 -10.98 -9.53 21.52
C LYS A 124 -9.61 -9.49 20.83
N GLN A 125 -9.50 -10.02 19.61
CA GLN A 125 -8.31 -9.89 18.77
C GLN A 125 -8.51 -8.86 17.63
N ARG A 126 -8.59 -7.59 18.05
CA ARG A 126 -7.96 -6.42 17.42
C ARG A 126 -8.60 -5.90 16.11
N ALA A 127 -8.63 -4.56 16.00
CA ALA A 127 -8.60 -3.81 14.74
C ALA A 127 -7.30 -4.08 13.97
N ALA A 128 -7.10 -5.32 13.52
CA ALA A 128 -5.90 -5.77 12.86
C ALA A 128 -6.08 -5.56 11.35
N PRO A 129 -5.25 -4.72 10.71
CA PRO A 129 -5.40 -4.36 9.30
C PRO A 129 -5.20 -5.54 8.34
N ASP A 130 -4.78 -6.70 8.84
CA ASP A 130 -4.56 -7.91 8.06
C ASP A 130 -5.86 -8.63 7.66
N GLN A 131 -6.99 -8.37 8.35
CA GLN A 131 -8.24 -9.13 8.16
C GLN A 131 -9.18 -8.60 7.07
N LEU A 132 -9.03 -7.32 6.68
CA LEU A 132 -10.04 -6.60 5.87
C LEU A 132 -9.63 -6.41 4.41
N GLY A 133 -8.45 -6.90 4.02
CA GLY A 133 -7.87 -6.62 2.71
C GLY A 133 -7.82 -5.12 2.41
N SER A 134 -7.98 -4.74 1.13
CA SER A 134 -8.16 -3.32 0.76
C SER A 134 -9.62 -2.85 0.80
N GLY A 135 -10.55 -3.72 1.24
CA GLY A 135 -11.96 -3.41 1.45
C GLY A 135 -12.19 -2.40 2.57
N GLY A 136 -11.34 -2.46 3.59
CA GLY A 136 -11.58 -1.76 4.84
C GLY A 136 -12.75 -2.36 5.62
N PRO A 137 -13.06 -1.81 6.81
CA PRO A 137 -14.18 -2.29 7.60
C PRO A 137 -15.50 -1.99 6.89
N ALA A 138 -16.44 -2.92 6.99
CA ALA A 138 -17.82 -2.70 6.59
C ALA A 138 -18.38 -1.47 7.31
N VAL A 139 -19.06 -0.59 6.56
CA VAL A 139 -19.91 0.46 7.13
C VAL A 139 -21.35 0.01 6.88
N GLU A 140 -21.89 -0.78 7.82
CA GLU A 140 -23.27 -1.24 7.75
C GLU A 140 -24.22 -0.03 7.69
N GLY A 141 -25.16 -0.06 6.75
CA GLY A 141 -26.05 1.08 6.51
C GLY A 141 -25.40 2.26 5.75
N GLY A 142 -24.16 2.14 5.26
CA GLY A 142 -23.45 3.20 4.54
C GLY A 142 -24.07 3.68 3.22
N ALA A 143 -25.05 2.96 2.65
CA ALA A 143 -25.88 3.44 1.55
C ALA A 143 -27.13 4.20 2.00
N GLY A 144 -27.52 4.10 3.27
CA GLY A 144 -28.49 4.98 3.89
C GLY A 144 -27.91 6.37 4.21
N PRO A 145 -28.75 7.36 4.55
CA PRO A 145 -28.28 8.67 4.98
C PRO A 145 -27.58 8.53 6.33
N ILE A 146 -26.25 8.64 6.34
CA ILE A 146 -25.48 8.82 7.58
C ILE A 146 -25.84 10.21 8.14
N PRO A 147 -26.22 10.33 9.42
CA PRO A 147 -26.46 11.62 10.06
C PRO A 147 -25.27 12.55 9.84
N ALA A 148 -25.57 13.75 9.36
CA ALA A 148 -24.56 14.71 8.95
C ALA A 148 -25.02 16.14 9.23
N ASP A 149 -24.07 17.01 9.55
CA ASP A 149 -24.26 18.44 9.66
C ASP A 149 -23.45 19.15 8.54
N PRO A 150 -24.11 19.59 7.45
CA PRO A 150 -23.46 20.32 6.37
C PRO A 150 -22.87 21.66 6.79
N THR A 151 -23.30 22.23 7.92
CA THR A 151 -22.77 23.50 8.45
C THR A 151 -21.42 23.32 9.16
N LEU A 152 -21.04 22.07 9.44
CA LEU A 152 -19.84 21.68 10.18
C LEU A 152 -19.75 22.31 11.58
N GLN A 153 -20.87 22.65 12.22
CA GLN A 153 -20.90 23.27 13.55
C GLN A 153 -21.20 22.26 14.67
N HIS A 154 -21.83 21.14 14.34
CA HIS A 154 -22.19 20.14 15.33
C HIS A 154 -20.95 19.57 16.02
N PRO A 155 -20.89 19.53 17.37
CA PRO A 155 -19.67 19.18 18.11
C PRO A 155 -19.19 17.75 17.87
N ARG A 156 -20.09 16.86 17.42
CA ARG A 156 -19.79 15.47 17.03
C ARG A 156 -19.53 15.25 15.54
N CYS A 157 -19.59 16.29 14.70
CA CYS A 157 -19.19 16.09 13.30
C CYS A 157 -17.69 15.87 13.22
N VAL A 158 -17.24 15.07 12.24
CA VAL A 158 -15.82 14.74 12.04
C VAL A 158 -14.94 15.99 12.00
N TYR A 159 -15.41 17.07 11.36
CA TYR A 159 -14.66 18.33 11.28
C TYR A 159 -14.37 18.94 12.65
N GLN A 160 -15.37 19.01 13.55
CA GLN A 160 -15.19 19.59 14.89
C GLN A 160 -14.36 18.68 15.80
N ILE A 161 -14.52 17.36 15.68
CA ILE A 161 -13.66 16.40 16.38
C ILE A 161 -12.21 16.55 15.92
N LEU A 162 -11.97 16.62 14.61
CA LEU A 162 -10.63 16.82 14.04
C LEU A 162 -9.99 18.13 14.55
N LYS A 163 -10.77 19.21 14.58
CA LYS A 163 -10.30 20.51 15.09
C LYS A 163 -9.93 20.44 16.58
N ARG A 164 -10.73 19.76 17.40
CA ARG A 164 -10.44 19.54 18.82
C ARG A 164 -9.19 18.68 19.01
N HIS A 165 -9.11 17.54 18.31
CA HIS A 165 -7.98 16.59 18.38
C HIS A 165 -6.63 17.26 18.09
N TYR A 166 -6.58 18.09 17.04
CA TYR A 166 -5.33 18.70 16.59
C TYR A 166 -5.00 20.03 17.28
N ALA A 167 -5.88 20.59 18.11
CA ALA A 167 -5.66 21.89 18.76
C ALA A 167 -4.37 21.96 19.59
N ARG A 168 -3.97 20.83 20.21
CA ARG A 168 -2.76 20.72 21.03
C ARG A 168 -1.43 20.83 20.26
N TYR A 169 -1.46 20.70 18.94
CA TYR A 169 -0.27 20.75 18.10
C TYR A 169 0.03 22.20 17.69
N THR A 170 0.44 23.01 18.66
CA THR A 170 0.84 24.41 18.43
C THR A 170 2.23 24.52 17.80
N PRO A 171 2.62 25.66 17.21
CA PRO A 171 3.99 25.88 16.74
C PRO A 171 5.05 25.62 17.82
N GLU A 172 4.77 25.96 19.08
CA GLU A 172 5.68 25.73 20.22
C GLU A 172 5.80 24.24 20.55
N MET A 173 4.71 23.48 20.43
CA MET A 173 4.73 22.02 20.55
C MET A 173 5.56 21.38 19.44
N VAL A 174 5.39 21.87 18.19
CA VAL A 174 6.19 21.42 17.04
C VAL A 174 7.67 21.71 17.27
N GLU A 175 8.02 22.90 17.75
CA GLU A 175 9.41 23.25 18.04
C GLU A 175 10.01 22.36 19.10
N ARG A 176 9.32 22.18 20.23
CA ARG A 176 9.77 21.33 21.33
C ARG A 176 9.96 19.87 20.90
N VAL A 177 9.03 19.32 20.11
CA VAL A 177 9.02 17.88 19.77
C VAL A 177 9.81 17.57 18.52
N CYS A 178 9.81 18.46 17.53
CA CYS A 178 10.46 18.20 16.25
C CYS A 178 11.86 18.82 16.16
N GLY A 179 12.18 19.80 17.01
CA GLY A 179 13.40 20.60 16.90
C GLY A 179 13.37 21.56 15.71
N VAL A 180 12.19 21.84 15.14
CA VAL A 180 12.00 22.78 14.03
C VAL A 180 11.57 24.13 14.63
N PRO A 181 12.34 25.23 14.46
CA PRO A 181 11.93 26.53 14.97
C PRO A 181 10.50 26.90 14.53
N ALA A 182 9.68 27.42 15.45
CA ALA A 182 8.27 27.71 15.18
C ALA A 182 8.06 28.56 13.92
N ASP A 183 8.91 29.57 13.69
CA ASP A 183 8.87 30.40 12.49
C ASP A 183 9.14 29.61 11.21
N THR A 184 10.10 28.68 11.22
CA THR A 184 10.39 27.81 10.07
C THR A 184 9.22 26.87 9.80
N PHE A 185 8.62 26.30 10.85
CA PHE A 185 7.41 25.49 10.72
C PHE A 185 6.26 26.31 10.10
N LEU A 186 6.00 27.51 10.60
CA LEU A 186 4.94 28.39 10.10
C LEU A 186 5.18 28.80 8.64
N GLN A 187 6.43 28.98 8.21
CA GLN A 187 6.75 29.22 6.79
C GLN A 187 6.38 28.02 5.91
N VAL A 188 6.62 26.78 6.38
CA VAL A 188 6.21 25.58 5.64
C VAL A 188 4.68 25.44 5.61
N ALA A 189 4.01 25.65 6.75
CA ALA A 189 2.56 25.59 6.83
C ALA A 189 1.92 26.61 5.87
N ARG A 190 2.41 27.86 5.85
CA ARG A 190 1.98 28.89 4.90
C ARG A 190 2.15 28.44 3.44
N ALA A 191 3.35 28.02 3.05
CA ALA A 191 3.64 27.57 1.68
C ALA A 191 2.71 26.43 1.22
N TRP A 192 2.35 25.51 2.13
CA TRP A 192 1.39 24.44 1.83
C TRP A 192 -0.04 24.98 1.68
N THR A 193 -0.48 25.83 2.61
CA THR A 193 -1.86 26.38 2.63
C THR A 193 -2.15 27.42 1.54
N GLU A 194 -1.14 28.13 1.03
CA GLU A 194 -1.28 29.03 -0.13
C GLU A 194 -1.70 28.30 -1.41
N ASN A 195 -1.59 26.96 -1.42
CA ASN A 195 -2.07 26.13 -2.51
C ASN A 195 -3.46 25.53 -2.26
N SER A 196 -4.16 25.96 -1.20
CA SER A 196 -5.56 25.60 -0.96
C SER A 196 -6.47 26.20 -2.05
N GLY A 197 -7.57 25.52 -2.36
CA GLY A 197 -8.53 25.97 -3.36
C GLY A 197 -8.30 25.39 -4.76
N ARG A 198 -8.93 26.00 -5.76
CA ARG A 198 -9.07 25.43 -7.13
C ARG A 198 -7.86 25.63 -8.03
N GLU A 199 -7.07 26.66 -7.78
CA GLU A 199 -6.08 27.15 -8.74
C GLU A 199 -4.72 26.45 -8.61
N ARG A 200 -4.39 25.98 -7.41
CA ARG A 200 -3.09 25.38 -7.10
C ARG A 200 -3.27 24.05 -6.39
N THR A 201 -2.19 23.28 -6.37
CA THR A 201 -2.12 21.99 -5.69
C THR A 201 -0.76 21.82 -5.04
N THR A 202 -0.69 20.98 -4.01
CA THR A 202 0.57 20.50 -3.44
C THR A 202 0.63 18.98 -3.56
N ALA A 203 1.79 18.44 -3.93
CA ALA A 203 2.05 17.00 -3.89
C ALA A 203 2.77 16.62 -2.60
N LEU A 204 2.24 15.65 -1.88
CA LEU A 204 2.93 15.03 -0.74
C LEU A 204 3.70 13.81 -1.22
N VAL A 205 5.04 13.81 -1.09
CA VAL A 205 5.91 12.74 -1.60
C VAL A 205 6.64 12.08 -0.44
N TYR A 206 6.48 10.77 -0.25
CA TYR A 206 7.16 10.03 0.82
C TYR A 206 7.53 8.61 0.40
N SER A 207 8.33 7.92 1.22
CA SER A 207 8.66 6.50 1.08
C SER A 207 8.95 5.90 2.46
N VAL A 208 10.06 5.16 2.62
CA VAL A 208 10.40 4.45 3.87
C VAL A 208 10.57 5.34 5.10
N GLY A 209 10.91 6.63 4.90
CA GLY A 209 11.07 7.59 6.01
C GLY A 209 9.81 7.80 6.85
N TRP A 210 8.63 7.49 6.33
CA TRP A 210 7.38 7.50 7.12
C TRP A 210 6.89 6.10 7.47
N THR A 211 7.12 5.11 6.61
CA THR A 211 6.49 3.79 6.78
C THR A 211 7.18 2.90 7.82
N GLN A 212 8.46 3.14 8.14
CA GLN A 212 9.25 2.29 9.04
C GLN A 212 9.25 2.77 10.49
N HIS A 213 8.06 3.11 10.99
CA HIS A 213 7.81 3.51 12.37
C HIS A 213 6.62 2.72 12.93
N THR A 214 6.57 2.54 14.25
CA THR A 214 5.39 1.96 14.94
C THR A 214 4.11 2.76 14.65
N MET A 215 4.25 4.06 14.37
CA MET A 215 3.15 4.97 14.00
C MET A 215 3.13 5.32 12.51
N GLY A 216 3.81 4.57 11.65
CA GLY A 216 3.99 4.96 10.25
C GLY A 216 2.69 5.12 9.47
N ALA A 217 1.71 4.25 9.73
CA ALA A 217 0.36 4.40 9.17
C ALA A 217 -0.29 5.74 9.58
N GLN A 218 -0.05 6.21 10.81
CA GLN A 218 -0.61 7.46 11.32
C GLN A 218 0.05 8.69 10.68
N PHE A 219 1.35 8.64 10.38
CA PHE A 219 2.01 9.71 9.61
C PHE A 219 1.35 9.87 8.24
N ILE A 220 1.11 8.76 7.56
CA ILE A 220 0.48 8.73 6.25
C ILE A 220 -0.98 9.19 6.33
N ARG A 221 -1.74 8.80 7.37
CA ARG A 221 -3.09 9.31 7.60
C ARG A 221 -3.09 10.82 7.79
N ALA A 222 -2.21 11.36 8.64
CA ALA A 222 -2.13 12.80 8.87
C ALA A 222 -1.78 13.57 7.58
N GLY A 223 -0.80 13.09 6.82
CA GLY A 223 -0.49 13.66 5.50
C GLY A 223 -1.65 13.58 4.51
N SER A 224 -2.44 12.51 4.56
CA SER A 224 -3.65 12.37 3.72
C SER A 224 -4.76 13.33 4.14
N ILE A 225 -4.95 13.55 5.44
CA ILE A 225 -5.90 14.53 5.98
C ILE A 225 -5.54 15.94 5.48
N ILE A 226 -4.27 16.33 5.52
CA ILE A 226 -3.82 17.62 4.97
C ILE A 226 -4.20 17.74 3.49
N GLN A 227 -3.93 16.70 2.71
CA GLN A 227 -4.25 16.70 1.28
C GLN A 227 -5.76 16.74 0.98
N LEU A 228 -6.60 16.17 1.86
CA LEU A 228 -8.06 16.27 1.76
C LEU A 228 -8.55 17.67 2.17
N LEU A 229 -8.03 18.24 3.26
CA LEU A 229 -8.38 19.58 3.73
C LEU A 229 -8.05 20.66 2.69
N LEU A 230 -6.95 20.51 1.97
CA LEU A 230 -6.52 21.45 0.92
C LEU A 230 -7.13 21.09 -0.46
N GLY A 231 -7.88 20.00 -0.55
CA GLY A 231 -8.50 19.53 -1.79
C GLY A 231 -7.50 19.14 -2.88
N ASN A 232 -6.37 18.53 -2.51
CA ASN A 232 -5.30 18.12 -3.42
C ASN A 232 -5.49 16.72 -4.02
N ILE A 233 -6.40 15.89 -3.48
CA ILE A 233 -6.62 14.52 -3.94
C ILE A 233 -7.42 14.52 -5.25
N GLY A 234 -6.93 13.77 -6.25
CA GLY A 234 -7.59 13.60 -7.56
C GLY A 234 -7.31 14.71 -8.58
N ARG A 235 -6.41 15.65 -8.27
CA ARG A 235 -6.09 16.79 -9.13
C ARG A 235 -4.65 16.74 -9.67
N PRO A 236 -4.39 17.24 -10.91
CA PRO A 236 -3.04 17.30 -11.46
C PRO A 236 -2.08 18.08 -10.56
N GLY A 237 -0.85 17.56 -10.40
CA GLY A 237 0.16 18.14 -9.52
C GLY A 237 -0.10 17.99 -8.02
N GLY A 238 -1.27 17.49 -7.61
CA GLY A 238 -1.62 17.20 -6.23
C GLY A 238 -1.52 15.71 -5.88
N GLY A 239 -2.03 15.34 -4.72
CA GLY A 239 -2.13 13.95 -4.30
C GLY A 239 -1.03 13.49 -3.36
N VAL A 240 -1.02 12.17 -3.08
CA VAL A 240 -0.07 11.52 -2.18
C VAL A 240 0.76 10.52 -2.99
N PHE A 241 2.01 10.87 -3.25
CA PHE A 241 2.97 10.05 -3.97
C PHE A 241 3.76 9.19 -2.99
N ALA A 242 3.16 8.07 -2.60
CA ALA A 242 3.87 7.03 -1.85
C ALA A 242 4.83 6.30 -2.80
N LEU A 243 6.10 6.66 -2.81
CA LEU A 243 7.07 6.11 -3.75
C LEU A 243 7.46 4.69 -3.36
N ARG A 244 7.16 3.74 -4.27
CA ARG A 244 7.44 2.31 -4.10
C ARG A 244 8.93 2.02 -4.26
N GLY A 245 9.43 1.02 -3.53
CA GLY A 245 10.83 0.61 -3.54
C GLY A 245 11.20 -0.30 -4.72
N HIS A 246 11.21 -1.62 -4.49
CA HIS A 246 11.57 -2.59 -5.53
C HIS A 246 10.74 -2.42 -6.81
N ALA A 247 11.36 -2.70 -7.96
CA ALA A 247 10.80 -2.45 -9.29
C ALA A 247 9.44 -3.13 -9.55
N SER A 248 9.11 -4.20 -8.81
CA SER A 248 7.84 -4.91 -8.92
C SER A 248 7.14 -5.07 -7.58
N ILE A 249 7.48 -4.27 -6.56
CA ILE A 249 6.87 -4.42 -5.23
C ILE A 249 5.35 -4.25 -5.30
N GLN A 250 4.88 -3.30 -6.12
CA GLN A 250 3.46 -3.08 -6.39
C GLN A 250 2.82 -4.35 -6.97
N GLY A 251 3.42 -4.93 -8.03
CA GLY A 251 2.91 -6.16 -8.63
C GLY A 251 2.96 -7.38 -7.69
N SER A 252 3.93 -7.47 -6.78
CA SER A 252 3.99 -8.51 -5.75
C SER A 252 3.09 -8.25 -4.55
N THR A 253 2.42 -7.10 -4.51
CA THR A 253 1.32 -6.80 -3.60
C THR A 253 -0.02 -7.05 -4.31
N ASP A 254 -0.14 -6.67 -5.59
CA ASP A 254 -1.32 -6.92 -6.43
C ASP A 254 -1.55 -8.43 -6.65
N VAL A 255 -0.46 -9.18 -6.88
CA VAL A 255 -0.39 -10.64 -6.82
C VAL A 255 0.46 -10.99 -5.60
N PRO A 256 -0.17 -11.12 -4.43
CA PRO A 256 0.50 -10.98 -3.16
C PRO A 256 1.53 -12.08 -2.90
N THR A 257 2.63 -11.64 -2.30
CA THR A 257 3.57 -12.47 -1.53
C THR A 257 3.41 -12.21 -0.03
N LEU A 258 2.31 -11.56 0.35
CA LEU A 258 1.90 -11.28 1.73
C LEU A 258 1.00 -12.41 2.22
N PHE A 259 1.08 -12.74 3.51
CA PHE A 259 0.36 -13.89 4.07
C PHE A 259 -1.16 -13.70 4.15
N ASN A 260 -1.61 -12.45 4.18
CA ASN A 260 -2.99 -12.08 4.51
C ASN A 260 -3.82 -11.62 3.29
N LEU A 261 -3.28 -11.72 2.08
CA LEU A 261 -3.94 -11.27 0.85
C LEU A 261 -3.94 -12.37 -0.21
N LEU A 262 -5.03 -12.37 -0.99
CA LEU A 262 -5.17 -13.04 -2.29
C LEU A 262 -5.04 -12.01 -3.43
N PRO A 263 -4.78 -12.44 -4.68
CA PRO A 263 -4.69 -11.53 -5.82
C PRO A 263 -5.86 -10.57 -5.93
N GLY A 264 -5.56 -9.31 -6.27
CA GLY A 264 -6.57 -8.26 -6.34
C GLY A 264 -6.99 -7.69 -4.98
N TYR A 265 -6.16 -7.85 -3.95
CA TYR A 265 -6.38 -7.34 -2.58
C TYR A 265 -7.57 -7.95 -1.83
N LEU A 266 -8.06 -9.11 -2.27
CA LEU A 266 -8.99 -9.92 -1.51
C LEU A 266 -8.30 -10.39 -0.23
N ALA A 267 -9.00 -10.41 0.90
CA ALA A 267 -8.45 -10.92 2.14
C ALA A 267 -8.22 -12.44 2.06
N MET A 268 -7.20 -12.94 2.76
CA MET A 268 -7.05 -14.38 2.92
C MET A 268 -8.17 -14.92 3.84
N PRO A 269 -8.78 -16.08 3.53
CA PRO A 269 -9.76 -16.68 4.43
C PRO A 269 -9.16 -16.97 5.81
N HIS A 270 -9.93 -16.69 6.86
CA HIS A 270 -9.55 -16.98 8.25
C HIS A 270 -10.15 -18.28 8.76
N ALA A 271 -9.54 -18.86 9.80
CA ALA A 271 -10.14 -19.96 10.54
C ALA A 271 -11.57 -19.57 11.00
N GLY A 272 -12.52 -20.49 10.84
CA GLY A 272 -13.94 -20.25 11.08
C GLY A 272 -14.75 -19.84 9.84
N GLN A 273 -14.11 -19.48 8.72
CA GLN A 273 -14.78 -19.26 7.42
C GLN A 273 -14.76 -20.56 6.61
N ALA A 274 -15.77 -21.41 6.82
CA ALA A 274 -15.83 -22.74 6.22
C ALA A 274 -16.28 -22.69 4.77
N THR A 275 -17.27 -21.85 4.47
CA THR A 275 -17.92 -21.72 3.15
C THR A 275 -17.58 -20.40 2.47
N LEU A 276 -17.84 -20.32 1.16
CA LEU A 276 -17.70 -19.06 0.42
C LEU A 276 -18.66 -17.98 0.97
N ALA A 277 -19.84 -18.38 1.42
CA ALA A 277 -20.81 -17.48 2.03
C ALA A 277 -20.26 -16.84 3.32
N ASP A 278 -19.68 -17.64 4.23
CA ASP A 278 -19.08 -17.14 5.49
C ASP A 278 -17.98 -16.11 5.24
N TYR A 279 -17.20 -16.32 4.17
CA TYR A 279 -16.15 -15.39 3.74
C TYR A 279 -16.74 -14.09 3.18
N LEU A 280 -17.73 -14.20 2.28
CA LEU A 280 -18.32 -13.03 1.62
C LEU A 280 -19.10 -12.15 2.60
N ASP A 281 -19.76 -12.74 3.60
CA ASP A 281 -20.50 -12.02 4.64
C ASP A 281 -19.60 -11.07 5.45
N ARG A 282 -18.29 -11.37 5.56
CA ARG A 282 -17.32 -10.50 6.25
C ARG A 282 -16.77 -9.36 5.38
N ILE A 283 -16.89 -9.46 4.06
CA ILE A 283 -16.32 -8.49 3.12
C ILE A 283 -17.41 -7.57 2.56
N LYS A 284 -18.57 -8.15 2.23
CA LYS A 284 -19.71 -7.45 1.67
C LYS A 284 -20.60 -7.00 2.82
N SER A 285 -20.85 -5.71 2.94
CA SER A 285 -21.92 -5.22 3.82
C SER A 285 -23.22 -5.01 3.05
N GLN A 286 -24.35 -5.20 3.73
CA GLN A 286 -25.63 -4.76 3.20
C GLN A 286 -25.55 -3.25 2.97
N ASN A 287 -25.99 -2.78 1.80
CA ASN A 287 -25.97 -1.36 1.47
C ASN A 287 -24.56 -0.74 1.51
N GLN A 288 -23.51 -1.46 1.09
CA GLN A 288 -22.17 -0.88 0.93
C GLN A 288 -22.10 0.02 -0.31
N LYS A 289 -21.59 1.26 -0.17
CA LYS A 289 -21.16 2.06 -1.32
C LYS A 289 -19.73 1.65 -1.72
N GLY A 290 -19.46 1.62 -3.02
CA GLY A 290 -18.12 1.36 -3.56
C GLY A 290 -17.98 -0.01 -4.24
N PHE A 291 -16.83 -0.22 -4.87
CA PHE A 291 -16.61 -1.38 -5.75
C PHE A 291 -16.53 -2.72 -5.00
N TRP A 292 -16.22 -2.71 -3.70
CA TRP A 292 -16.11 -3.91 -2.87
C TRP A 292 -17.41 -4.66 -2.65
N HIS A 293 -18.57 -4.05 -2.95
CA HIS A 293 -19.84 -4.77 -3.01
C HIS A 293 -19.81 -5.95 -4.02
N ASN A 294 -18.93 -5.91 -5.02
CA ASN A 294 -18.78 -6.97 -6.03
C ASN A 294 -17.73 -8.04 -5.65
N ALA A 295 -17.39 -8.19 -4.35
CA ALA A 295 -16.36 -9.13 -3.91
C ALA A 295 -16.65 -10.59 -4.28
N ASP A 296 -17.91 -10.97 -4.44
CA ASP A 296 -18.35 -12.27 -4.94
C ASP A 296 -17.89 -12.51 -6.38
N ALA A 297 -18.09 -11.53 -7.27
CA ALA A 297 -17.62 -11.63 -8.64
C ALA A 297 -16.09 -11.74 -8.71
N TYR A 298 -15.38 -11.00 -7.86
CA TYR A 298 -13.92 -11.03 -7.79
C TYR A 298 -13.42 -12.39 -7.29
N MET A 299 -13.99 -12.88 -6.19
CA MET A 299 -13.60 -14.15 -5.59
C MET A 299 -13.89 -15.31 -6.54
N VAL A 300 -15.13 -15.46 -7.04
CA VAL A 300 -15.50 -16.55 -7.95
C VAL A 300 -14.64 -16.55 -9.22
N SER A 301 -14.29 -15.37 -9.76
CA SER A 301 -13.39 -15.28 -10.92
C SER A 301 -11.99 -15.78 -10.60
N LEU A 302 -11.45 -15.44 -9.43
CA LEU A 302 -10.14 -15.93 -8.97
C LEU A 302 -10.14 -17.46 -8.78
N LEU A 303 -11.17 -17.99 -8.13
CA LEU A 303 -11.33 -19.43 -7.91
C LEU A 303 -11.39 -20.20 -9.24
N LYS A 304 -12.15 -19.70 -10.21
CA LYS A 304 -12.20 -20.28 -11.57
C LYS A 304 -10.87 -20.20 -12.30
N GLU A 305 -10.09 -19.14 -12.12
CA GLU A 305 -8.74 -19.07 -12.69
C GLU A 305 -7.80 -20.12 -12.09
N TYR A 306 -7.98 -20.47 -10.80
CA TYR A 306 -7.13 -21.48 -10.14
C TYR A 306 -7.50 -22.92 -10.47
N TRP A 307 -8.80 -23.23 -10.58
CA TRP A 307 -9.26 -24.63 -10.72
C TRP A 307 -10.05 -24.92 -12.00
N GLY A 308 -10.24 -23.92 -12.86
CA GLY A 308 -10.86 -24.09 -14.18
C GLY A 308 -12.27 -24.68 -14.10
N GLU A 309 -12.50 -25.74 -14.88
CA GLU A 309 -13.80 -26.42 -14.97
C GLU A 309 -14.22 -27.12 -13.67
N HIS A 310 -13.29 -27.36 -12.74
CA HIS A 310 -13.59 -27.98 -11.45
C HIS A 310 -14.25 -27.02 -10.45
N ALA A 311 -14.11 -25.71 -10.64
CA ALA A 311 -14.77 -24.70 -9.79
C ALA A 311 -16.21 -24.47 -10.25
N THR A 312 -17.16 -25.20 -9.66
CA THR A 312 -18.59 -25.14 -9.98
C THR A 312 -19.39 -24.53 -8.83
N ALA A 313 -20.65 -24.15 -9.10
CA ALA A 313 -21.51 -23.62 -8.04
C ALA A 313 -21.82 -24.68 -6.95
N ASP A 314 -21.92 -25.96 -7.34
CA ASP A 314 -22.30 -27.06 -6.45
C ASP A 314 -21.21 -27.39 -5.40
N ASN A 315 -19.98 -26.94 -5.60
CA ASN A 315 -18.85 -27.18 -4.68
C ASN A 315 -18.23 -25.88 -4.16
N ASP A 316 -19.00 -24.80 -4.06
CA ASP A 316 -18.52 -23.47 -3.64
C ASP A 316 -17.27 -23.02 -4.43
N TYR A 317 -17.20 -23.40 -5.72
CA TYR A 317 -16.08 -23.09 -6.60
C TYR A 317 -14.73 -23.60 -6.07
N CYS A 318 -14.70 -24.72 -5.34
CA CYS A 318 -13.54 -25.26 -4.65
C CYS A 318 -12.91 -24.30 -3.61
N PHE A 319 -13.72 -23.41 -3.03
CA PHE A 319 -13.24 -22.48 -1.99
C PHE A 319 -12.55 -23.21 -0.83
N ASP A 320 -12.98 -24.44 -0.55
CA ASP A 320 -12.41 -25.28 0.49
C ASP A 320 -10.96 -25.71 0.27
N TYR A 321 -10.42 -25.55 -0.95
CA TYR A 321 -9.02 -25.84 -1.25
C TYR A 321 -8.06 -24.73 -0.80
N LEU A 322 -8.56 -23.53 -0.49
CA LEU A 322 -7.72 -22.45 0.03
C LEU A 322 -7.30 -22.71 1.48
N PRO A 323 -6.05 -22.45 1.87
CA PRO A 323 -5.66 -22.49 3.26
C PRO A 323 -6.35 -21.35 4.04
N ARG A 324 -6.58 -21.56 5.34
CA ARG A 324 -7.14 -20.56 6.24
C ARG A 324 -6.05 -20.08 7.19
N ILE A 325 -5.91 -18.77 7.35
CA ILE A 325 -4.98 -18.21 8.33
C ILE A 325 -5.61 -18.19 9.73
N ASN A 326 -4.79 -18.43 10.74
CA ASN A 326 -5.20 -18.52 12.14
C ASN A 326 -4.49 -17.47 13.04
N GLY A 327 -3.86 -16.46 12.42
CA GLY A 327 -3.13 -15.42 13.14
C GLY A 327 -2.14 -14.67 12.24
N ASP A 328 -1.25 -13.90 12.88
CA ASP A 328 -0.15 -13.20 12.21
C ASP A 328 0.89 -14.21 11.72
N HIS A 329 1.14 -14.23 10.41
CA HIS A 329 2.21 -15.00 9.76
C HIS A 329 3.18 -14.08 9.03
N GLY A 330 3.36 -12.86 9.55
CA GLY A 330 4.31 -11.89 9.07
C GLY A 330 5.76 -12.29 9.34
N THR A 331 6.69 -11.57 8.73
CA THR A 331 8.13 -11.89 8.74
C THR A 331 8.69 -12.07 10.15
N TYR A 332 8.41 -11.15 11.07
CA TYR A 332 9.00 -11.22 12.41
C TYR A 332 8.38 -12.34 13.25
N ARG A 333 7.05 -12.56 13.14
CA ARG A 333 6.40 -13.68 13.82
C ARG A 333 6.94 -15.02 13.33
N THR A 334 7.02 -15.20 12.01
CA THR A 334 7.61 -16.40 11.39
C THR A 334 9.03 -16.65 11.85
N VAL A 335 9.86 -15.62 12.00
CA VAL A 335 11.25 -15.77 12.46
C VAL A 335 11.31 -16.17 13.93
N MET A 336 10.43 -15.65 14.79
CA MET A 336 10.33 -16.13 16.18
C MET A 336 9.89 -17.59 16.23
N ASP A 337 8.92 -17.97 15.39
CA ASP A 337 8.46 -19.35 15.25
C ASP A 337 9.58 -20.30 14.74
N MET A 338 10.50 -19.82 13.90
CA MET A 338 11.71 -20.59 13.56
C MET A 338 12.62 -20.78 14.79
N VAL A 339 12.78 -19.76 15.63
CA VAL A 339 13.60 -19.84 16.85
C VAL A 339 13.01 -20.84 17.84
N ASP A 340 11.68 -20.85 17.98
CA ASP A 340 10.93 -21.77 18.84
C ASP A 340 10.83 -23.19 18.25
N GLY A 341 11.29 -23.39 17.02
CA GLY A 341 11.30 -24.69 16.34
C GLY A 341 9.93 -25.13 15.80
N THR A 342 8.93 -24.23 15.76
CA THR A 342 7.60 -24.51 15.18
C THR A 342 7.61 -24.38 13.66
N VAL A 343 8.55 -23.61 13.10
CA VAL A 343 8.85 -23.57 11.66
C VAL A 343 10.14 -24.34 11.39
N PHE A 344 10.04 -25.49 10.72
CA PHE A 344 11.17 -26.38 10.43
C PHE A 344 11.80 -26.17 9.05
N GLY A 345 11.13 -25.45 8.15
CA GLY A 345 11.58 -25.28 6.76
C GLY A 345 11.21 -23.92 6.19
N TYR A 346 12.04 -23.37 5.30
CA TYR A 346 11.81 -22.05 4.74
C TYR A 346 12.24 -21.92 3.27
N PHE A 347 11.41 -21.22 2.48
CA PHE A 347 11.73 -20.82 1.11
C PHE A 347 12.07 -19.33 1.08
N LEU A 348 13.21 -19.03 0.48
CA LEU A 348 13.77 -17.68 0.42
C LEU A 348 14.04 -17.34 -1.04
N LEU A 349 13.09 -16.62 -1.65
CA LEU A 349 13.04 -16.39 -3.09
C LEU A 349 13.27 -14.90 -3.39
N GLY A 350 14.48 -14.54 -3.83
CA GLY A 350 14.83 -13.17 -4.22
C GLY A 350 14.80 -12.16 -3.07
N GLN A 351 15.06 -12.60 -1.85
CA GLN A 351 15.14 -11.77 -0.63
C GLN A 351 16.46 -12.03 0.10
N ASN A 352 16.80 -11.22 1.09
CA ASN A 352 18.00 -11.43 1.91
C ASN A 352 17.78 -10.98 3.37
N PRO A 353 16.95 -11.70 4.16
CA PRO A 353 16.60 -11.34 5.53
C PRO A 353 17.79 -11.19 6.48
N ALA A 354 18.91 -11.88 6.24
CA ALA A 354 20.13 -11.69 7.03
C ALA A 354 20.67 -10.25 7.03
N VAL A 355 20.32 -9.46 6.01
CA VAL A 355 20.78 -8.07 5.83
C VAL A 355 19.60 -7.09 5.75
N GLY A 356 18.55 -7.44 5.00
CA GLY A 356 17.45 -6.53 4.67
C GLY A 356 16.37 -6.39 5.73
N SER A 357 16.31 -7.30 6.72
CA SER A 357 15.34 -7.24 7.82
C SER A 357 15.96 -6.62 9.06
N ALA A 358 15.14 -6.00 9.91
CA ALA A 358 15.63 -5.52 11.20
C ALA A 358 16.11 -6.69 12.06
N HIS A 359 17.06 -6.39 12.96
CA HIS A 359 17.63 -7.37 13.88
C HIS A 359 18.27 -8.58 13.16
N GLY A 360 19.24 -8.35 12.27
CA GLY A 360 19.89 -9.41 11.48
C GLY A 360 20.49 -10.60 12.28
N ARG A 361 20.81 -10.43 13.57
CA ARG A 361 21.20 -11.54 14.46
C ARG A 361 20.05 -12.53 14.70
N LEU A 362 18.84 -12.03 14.94
CA LEU A 362 17.64 -12.85 15.14
C LEU A 362 17.30 -13.61 13.87
N GLN A 363 17.38 -12.94 12.72
CA GLN A 363 17.16 -13.56 11.40
C GLN A 363 18.08 -14.74 11.16
N ARG A 364 19.38 -14.60 11.49
CA ARG A 364 20.36 -15.69 11.41
C ARG A 364 20.07 -16.81 12.41
N LEU A 365 19.63 -16.47 13.63
CA LEU A 365 19.25 -17.45 14.65
C LEU A 365 18.01 -18.26 14.25
N GLY A 366 16.98 -17.60 13.69
CA GLY A 366 15.81 -18.30 13.13
C GLY A 366 16.23 -19.27 12.03
N MET A 367 17.00 -18.82 11.04
CA MET A 367 17.48 -19.70 9.96
C MET A 367 18.37 -20.85 10.47
N ALA A 368 19.08 -20.67 11.57
CA ALA A 368 19.91 -21.70 12.20
C ALA A 368 19.11 -22.82 12.88
N ASN A 369 17.84 -22.58 13.21
CA ASN A 369 16.95 -23.59 13.79
C ASN A 369 16.13 -24.36 12.74
N LEU A 370 16.25 -24.01 11.46
CA LEU A 370 15.59 -24.73 10.36
C LEU A 370 16.26 -26.08 10.08
N ASP A 371 15.46 -27.10 9.78
CA ASP A 371 15.95 -28.39 9.27
C ASP A 371 16.43 -28.28 7.83
N TRP A 372 15.78 -27.42 7.04
CA TRP A 372 16.16 -27.13 5.65
C TRP A 372 15.82 -25.69 5.26
N LEU A 373 16.65 -25.13 4.37
CA LEU A 373 16.46 -23.81 3.78
C LEU A 373 16.67 -23.92 2.26
N VAL A 374 15.71 -23.43 1.50
CA VAL A 374 15.80 -23.34 0.03
C VAL A 374 15.97 -21.88 -0.36
N VAL A 375 17.13 -21.55 -0.93
CA VAL A 375 17.41 -20.20 -1.44
C VAL A 375 17.39 -20.20 -2.96
N ARG A 376 16.60 -19.29 -3.53
CA ARG A 376 16.63 -18.95 -4.96
C ARG A 376 16.95 -17.47 -5.12
N ASP A 377 18.15 -17.19 -5.59
CA ASP A 377 18.60 -15.83 -5.88
C ASP A 377 19.46 -15.81 -7.16
N LEU A 378 19.64 -14.61 -7.72
CA LEU A 378 20.52 -14.37 -8.86
C LEU A 378 22.00 -14.40 -8.45
N VAL A 379 22.29 -14.05 -7.20
CA VAL A 379 23.64 -13.98 -6.65
C VAL A 379 23.75 -14.79 -5.36
N MET A 380 24.98 -15.04 -4.93
CA MET A 380 25.21 -15.58 -3.58
C MET A 380 24.91 -14.47 -2.58
N ILE A 381 24.11 -14.77 -1.57
CA ILE A 381 23.65 -13.83 -0.54
C ILE A 381 24.01 -14.34 0.85
N GLU A 382 24.09 -13.44 1.82
CA GLU A 382 24.41 -13.74 3.22
C GLU A 382 23.42 -14.74 3.83
N SER A 383 22.14 -14.68 3.44
CA SER A 383 21.14 -15.66 3.89
C SER A 383 21.38 -17.06 3.35
N ALA A 384 22.12 -17.24 2.25
CA ALA A 384 22.48 -18.56 1.72
C ALA A 384 23.72 -19.15 2.40
N THR A 385 24.57 -18.30 2.95
CA THR A 385 25.85 -18.67 3.56
C THR A 385 25.91 -18.41 5.06
N PHE A 386 24.75 -18.16 5.70
CA PHE A 386 24.67 -17.76 7.11
C PHE A 386 25.35 -18.74 8.08
N TRP A 387 25.38 -20.03 7.72
CA TRP A 387 25.97 -21.14 8.48
C TRP A 387 27.49 -21.21 8.39
N LYS A 388 28.13 -20.52 7.44
CA LYS A 388 29.57 -20.65 7.15
C LYS A 388 30.44 -19.88 8.16
N ASP A 389 30.03 -18.68 8.54
CA ASP A 389 30.84 -17.73 9.32
C ASP A 389 30.22 -17.38 10.69
N ALA A 390 29.26 -18.18 11.19
CA ALA A 390 28.60 -17.93 12.46
C ALA A 390 29.60 -18.11 13.64
N PRO A 391 29.77 -17.11 14.52
CA PRO A 391 30.72 -17.19 15.63
C PRO A 391 30.36 -18.35 16.55
N ARG A 392 31.35 -19.22 16.80
CA ARG A 392 31.28 -20.41 17.67
C ARG A 392 30.68 -20.07 19.04
N SER A 393 29.38 -20.27 19.20
CA SER A 393 28.73 -20.41 20.51
C SER A 393 27.64 -21.47 20.35
N ARG A 394 27.91 -22.67 20.91
CA ARG A 394 27.21 -23.94 20.69
C ARG A 394 27.25 -24.47 19.24
N PRO A 395 27.25 -25.79 19.03
CA PRO A 395 27.20 -26.36 17.69
C PRO A 395 25.85 -26.01 17.08
N VAL A 396 25.80 -24.93 16.31
CA VAL A 396 24.68 -24.63 15.44
C VAL A 396 24.57 -25.80 14.47
N ARG A 397 23.50 -26.58 14.60
CA ARG A 397 23.24 -27.72 13.73
C ARG A 397 23.03 -27.14 12.33
N SER A 398 23.92 -27.45 11.39
CA SER A 398 23.69 -27.11 10.00
C SER A 398 22.37 -27.76 9.55
N PRO A 399 21.51 -27.06 8.79
CA PRO A 399 20.33 -27.69 8.19
C PRO A 399 20.76 -28.97 7.47
N ARG A 400 20.08 -30.08 7.73
CA ARG A 400 20.50 -31.42 7.24
C ARG A 400 20.53 -31.47 5.70
N ARG A 401 19.81 -30.57 5.03
CA ARG A 401 19.83 -30.39 3.56
C ARG A 401 19.71 -28.90 3.20
N LEU A 402 20.77 -28.31 2.66
CA LEU A 402 20.70 -27.08 1.88
C LEU A 402 20.57 -27.44 0.39
N ALA A 403 19.50 -26.98 -0.26
CA ALA A 403 19.35 -27.07 -1.70
C ALA A 403 19.42 -25.65 -2.30
N GLY A 404 20.61 -25.24 -2.72
CA GLY A 404 20.82 -24.02 -3.49
C GLY A 404 20.92 -24.34 -4.98
N ARG A 405 19.94 -23.93 -5.79
CA ARG A 405 20.05 -23.97 -7.26
C ARG A 405 20.04 -22.55 -7.80
N ARG A 406 21.05 -22.25 -8.63
CA ARG A 406 21.19 -20.98 -9.35
C ARG A 406 20.16 -20.96 -10.49
N CYS A 407 19.05 -20.25 -10.33
CA CYS A 407 18.04 -20.11 -11.39
C CYS A 407 17.85 -18.64 -11.75
N SER A 408 18.35 -18.22 -12.92
CA SER A 408 18.09 -16.89 -13.47
C SER A 408 16.69 -16.85 -14.09
N SER A 409 15.75 -16.17 -13.43
CA SER A 409 14.48 -15.78 -14.05
C SER A 409 14.27 -14.28 -13.87
N SER A 410 14.28 -13.54 -14.97
CA SER A 410 13.88 -12.14 -14.99
C SER A 410 12.37 -12.05 -15.16
N ARG A 411 11.64 -11.65 -14.12
CA ARG A 411 10.30 -11.06 -14.26
C ARG A 411 10.29 -9.71 -13.55
N ARG A 412 9.74 -8.70 -14.23
CA ARG A 412 9.67 -7.27 -13.91
C ARG A 412 8.26 -6.78 -14.31
N PRO A 413 7.80 -5.56 -13.95
CA PRO A 413 6.37 -5.22 -13.82
C PRO A 413 5.61 -5.24 -15.16
N HIS A 414 4.29 -4.92 -15.14
CA HIS A 414 3.38 -4.80 -16.29
C HIS A 414 3.79 -3.71 -17.30
N MET A 415 4.97 -3.87 -17.88
CA MET A 415 5.48 -3.20 -19.05
C MET A 415 6.06 -4.33 -19.89
N TRP A 416 5.48 -4.58 -21.06
CA TRP A 416 5.92 -5.68 -21.91
C TRP A 416 7.38 -5.45 -22.34
N ARG A 417 8.27 -6.37 -21.97
CA ARG A 417 9.68 -6.37 -22.38
C ARG A 417 10.00 -7.71 -23.02
N ARG A 418 10.72 -7.68 -24.15
CA ARG A 418 11.11 -8.89 -24.88
C ARG A 418 12.41 -9.47 -24.31
N PRO A 419 12.51 -10.79 -24.10
CA PRO A 419 13.78 -11.41 -23.74
C PRO A 419 14.78 -11.24 -24.88
N ALA A 420 15.93 -10.62 -24.60
CA ALA A 420 16.98 -10.41 -25.59
C ALA A 420 17.97 -11.59 -25.68
N ARG A 421 18.04 -12.43 -24.64
CA ARG A 421 18.93 -13.61 -24.55
C ARG A 421 18.25 -14.71 -23.74
N SER A 422 18.58 -15.97 -24.04
CA SER A 422 18.20 -17.12 -23.22
C SER A 422 18.87 -17.06 -21.84
N PRO A 423 18.25 -17.67 -20.80
CA PRO A 423 18.89 -17.83 -19.49
C PRO A 423 20.25 -18.52 -19.65
N ARG A 424 21.27 -18.09 -18.90
CA ARG A 424 22.56 -18.79 -18.91
C ARG A 424 22.34 -20.23 -18.41
N PRO A 425 22.92 -21.27 -19.04
CA PRO A 425 22.75 -22.64 -18.60
C PRO A 425 23.27 -22.84 -17.17
N ASN A 426 22.71 -23.83 -16.47
CA ASN A 426 23.02 -24.20 -15.09
C ASN A 426 24.54 -24.36 -14.88
N GLY A 427 25.19 -23.34 -14.32
CA GLY A 427 26.60 -23.41 -13.96
C GLY A 427 26.79 -24.25 -12.70
N CYS A 428 26.96 -25.57 -12.86
CA CYS A 428 27.77 -26.33 -11.93
C CYS A 428 29.21 -25.84 -12.06
N CYS A 429 29.68 -25.01 -11.14
CA CYS A 429 31.09 -24.64 -11.07
C CYS A 429 31.88 -25.83 -10.50
N SER A 430 32.22 -26.81 -11.34
CA SER A 430 33.40 -27.64 -11.09
C SER A 430 34.64 -26.80 -11.41
N GLY A 431 35.51 -26.60 -10.42
CA GLY A 431 36.72 -25.79 -10.54
C GLY A 431 37.62 -26.27 -11.67
N GLY A 432 37.68 -25.51 -12.74
CA GLY A 432 38.64 -25.68 -13.82
C GLY A 432 38.96 -24.31 -14.41
N ARG A 433 40.16 -23.79 -14.10
CA ARG A 433 40.68 -22.57 -14.74
C ARG A 433 40.82 -22.84 -16.24
N ARG A 434 40.17 -22.04 -17.07
CA ARG A 434 40.57 -21.84 -18.48
C ARG A 434 40.93 -20.36 -18.68
N PRO A 435 42.03 -20.04 -19.38
CA PRO A 435 42.47 -18.67 -19.57
C PRO A 435 41.63 -17.97 -20.62
N SER A 436 41.26 -16.71 -20.36
CA SER A 436 40.50 -15.86 -21.27
C SER A 436 41.44 -15.11 -22.22
N THR A 437 41.30 -15.32 -23.52
CA THR A 437 41.80 -14.39 -24.55
C THR A 437 40.71 -14.17 -25.58
N ARG A 438 40.06 -12.99 -25.55
CA ARG A 438 39.47 -12.31 -26.72
C ARG A 438 39.06 -10.88 -26.33
N PRO A 439 39.41 -9.86 -27.13
CA PRO A 439 39.07 -8.48 -26.85
C PRO A 439 37.62 -8.16 -27.24
N VAL A 440 36.99 -7.26 -26.49
CA VAL A 440 35.62 -6.77 -26.71
C VAL A 440 35.67 -5.58 -27.65
N THR A 441 35.00 -5.68 -28.80
CA THR A 441 34.67 -4.53 -29.67
C THR A 441 33.39 -3.85 -29.18
N PRO A 442 33.30 -2.51 -29.13
CA PRO A 442 32.09 -1.82 -28.68
C PRO A 442 31.03 -1.80 -29.79
N ALA A 443 29.81 -2.24 -29.46
CA ALA A 443 28.66 -2.13 -30.34
C ALA A 443 28.15 -0.68 -30.37
N ARG A 444 28.02 -0.11 -31.58
CA ARG A 444 27.37 1.18 -31.85
C ARG A 444 25.90 1.13 -31.43
N SER A 445 25.46 2.10 -30.64
CA SER A 445 24.03 2.40 -30.42
C SER A 445 23.52 3.26 -31.58
N CYS A 446 22.64 2.74 -32.42
CA CYS A 446 21.79 3.58 -33.26
C CYS A 446 20.70 4.20 -32.38
N GLY A 447 20.77 5.52 -32.22
CA GLY A 447 19.68 6.32 -31.68
C GLY A 447 18.56 6.45 -32.71
N SER A 448 17.34 6.16 -32.30
CA SER A 448 16.13 6.62 -32.98
C SER A 448 15.46 7.63 -32.06
N SER A 449 15.59 8.91 -32.42
CA SER A 449 14.75 9.99 -31.95
C SER A 449 13.32 9.75 -32.43
N THR A 450 12.33 9.94 -31.55
CA THR A 450 10.95 10.15 -31.97
C THR A 450 10.44 11.36 -31.21
N THR A 451 10.36 12.46 -31.94
CA THR A 451 9.74 13.74 -31.55
C THR A 451 8.25 13.55 -31.31
N TRP A 452 7.76 14.01 -30.16
CA TRP A 452 6.33 14.21 -29.91
C TRP A 452 6.00 15.67 -30.21
N ALA A 453 5.24 15.90 -31.27
CA ALA A 453 4.53 17.15 -31.52
C ALA A 453 3.04 16.82 -31.59
N GLY A 454 2.24 17.47 -30.74
CA GLY A 454 0.79 17.26 -30.67
C GLY A 454 0.19 18.08 -29.54
N GLY A 455 0.08 19.38 -29.77
CA GLY A 455 -0.61 20.33 -28.89
C GLY A 455 -2.13 20.22 -28.97
N CYS A 456 -2.77 20.76 -27.94
CA CYS A 456 -4.17 20.72 -27.55
C CYS A 456 -5.21 21.15 -28.61
N GLY A 457 -6.44 20.64 -28.41
CA GLY A 457 -7.67 21.21 -28.95
C GLY A 457 -8.88 20.76 -28.14
N THR A 458 -9.23 21.51 -27.10
CA THR A 458 -10.48 21.41 -26.34
C THR A 458 -11.59 22.18 -27.05
N SER A 459 -12.73 21.52 -27.33
CA SER A 459 -14.03 22.20 -27.41
C SER A 459 -15.14 21.24 -27.00
N TRP A 460 -15.74 21.50 -25.84
CA TRP A 460 -17.06 20.97 -25.47
C TRP A 460 -17.89 22.17 -25.01
N ALA A 461 -18.75 22.66 -25.91
CA ALA A 461 -19.79 23.61 -25.58
C ALA A 461 -21.09 22.83 -25.39
N ALA A 462 -21.68 22.96 -24.20
CA ALA A 462 -23.02 22.48 -23.89
C ALA A 462 -24.09 23.36 -24.56
N ARG A 463 -25.23 22.78 -24.94
CA ARG A 463 -26.57 23.24 -24.52
C ARG A 463 -27.69 22.23 -24.90
N PRO A 464 -28.84 22.30 -24.21
CA PRO A 464 -29.77 21.19 -23.97
C PRO A 464 -31.05 21.27 -24.83
N THR A 465 -31.87 20.21 -24.83
CA THR A 465 -33.34 20.31 -24.73
C THR A 465 -34.02 18.93 -24.57
N SER A 466 -35.16 19.01 -23.89
CA SER A 466 -36.09 17.98 -23.42
C SER A 466 -37.09 17.47 -24.47
N ALA A 467 -37.71 16.33 -24.12
CA ALA A 467 -39.12 15.96 -24.33
C ALA A 467 -39.49 14.98 -25.48
N THR A 468 -39.93 13.79 -25.02
CA THR A 468 -41.14 13.02 -25.42
C THR A 468 -41.35 12.56 -26.88
N GLY A 469 -41.56 11.25 -27.05
CA GLY A 469 -42.62 10.75 -27.95
C GLY A 469 -42.32 9.55 -28.87
N ARG A 470 -42.78 8.37 -28.43
CA ARG A 470 -43.40 7.24 -29.18
C ARG A 470 -42.62 6.41 -30.22
N CYS A 471 -42.84 5.11 -30.06
CA CYS A 471 -42.57 3.96 -30.94
C CYS A 471 -42.78 4.19 -32.43
N TRP A 472 -41.82 3.71 -33.23
CA TRP A 472 -42.09 3.05 -34.52
C TRP A 472 -41.14 1.84 -34.65
N THR A 473 -41.72 0.65 -34.73
CA THR A 473 -41.07 -0.58 -35.17
C THR A 473 -40.74 -0.47 -36.65
N CYS A 474 -39.49 -0.74 -37.04
CA CYS A 474 -39.17 -1.12 -38.41
C CYS A 474 -38.03 -2.14 -38.42
N SER A 475 -38.37 -3.31 -38.97
CA SER A 475 -37.54 -4.45 -39.28
C SER A 475 -36.37 -4.09 -40.20
N GLY A 476 -35.16 -4.51 -39.83
CA GLY A 476 -33.97 -4.36 -40.67
C GLY A 476 -32.80 -5.14 -40.12
N THR A 477 -32.66 -6.39 -40.56
CA THR A 477 -31.49 -7.24 -40.36
C THR A 477 -30.20 -6.51 -40.77
N THR A 478 -29.34 -6.19 -39.80
CA THR A 478 -27.94 -5.86 -40.07
C THR A 478 -27.04 -6.64 -39.12
N ARG A 479 -26.29 -7.59 -39.68
CA ARG A 479 -25.23 -8.36 -39.03
C ARG A 479 -24.15 -7.40 -38.51
N TRP A 480 -23.92 -7.36 -37.20
CA TRP A 480 -22.68 -6.86 -36.63
C TRP A 480 -21.61 -7.93 -36.73
N ARG A 481 -20.55 -7.66 -37.52
CA ARG A 481 -19.30 -8.43 -37.50
C ARG A 481 -18.62 -8.19 -36.15
N VAL A 482 -18.60 -9.22 -35.31
CA VAL A 482 -17.69 -9.30 -34.16
C VAL A 482 -16.30 -9.67 -34.70
N THR A 483 -15.37 -8.73 -34.65
CA THR A 483 -13.95 -9.02 -34.90
C THR A 483 -13.44 -9.83 -33.71
N SER A 484 -13.17 -11.10 -33.94
CA SER A 484 -12.63 -12.02 -32.94
C SER A 484 -11.22 -11.62 -32.52
N LEU A 485 -11.04 -11.30 -31.24
CA LEU A 485 -9.72 -11.22 -30.62
C LEU A 485 -9.23 -12.67 -30.42
N ARG A 486 -8.36 -13.16 -31.31
CA ARG A 486 -7.66 -14.44 -31.11
C ARG A 486 -6.61 -14.28 -30.01
N VAL A 487 -6.91 -14.77 -28.82
CA VAL A 487 -5.90 -15.11 -27.81
C VAL A 487 -5.20 -16.39 -28.29
N ARG A 488 -3.94 -16.29 -28.73
CA ARG A 488 -3.11 -17.47 -28.99
C ARG A 488 -2.50 -17.95 -27.67
N THR A 489 -3.04 -19.05 -27.15
CA THR A 489 -2.34 -20.00 -26.29
C THR A 489 -1.11 -20.53 -27.03
N CYS A 490 0.05 -20.54 -26.37
CA CYS A 490 1.25 -21.18 -26.88
C CYS A 490 1.62 -22.33 -25.93
N CYS A 491 1.28 -23.54 -26.35
CA CYS A 491 1.64 -24.80 -25.70
C CYS A 491 3.12 -25.17 -25.89
N ALA A 492 3.55 -26.01 -24.96
CA ALA A 492 4.77 -26.79 -24.83
C ALA A 492 5.52 -27.18 -26.11
N ALA A 493 6.86 -27.24 -25.99
CA ALA A 493 7.71 -28.08 -26.83
C ALA A 493 8.63 -28.93 -25.92
N SER A 494 8.25 -30.19 -25.76
CA SER A 494 9.10 -31.29 -25.33
C SER A 494 10.12 -31.61 -26.43
N THR A 495 11.37 -31.86 -26.05
CA THR A 495 12.40 -32.41 -26.95
C THR A 495 12.69 -33.84 -26.54
N ALA A 496 12.50 -34.78 -27.47
CA ALA A 496 13.04 -36.13 -27.40
C ALA A 496 13.62 -36.49 -28.79
N SER A 497 14.88 -36.89 -28.74
CA SER A 497 15.75 -37.58 -29.71
C SER A 497 15.11 -38.28 -30.92
N THR A 498 15.69 -38.07 -32.10
CA THR A 498 16.62 -39.05 -32.74
C THR A 498 17.55 -38.32 -33.70
#